data_AF-A0A9E2Y055-F1
#
_entry.id   AF-A0A9E2Y055-F1
#
_cell.length_a   1.000
_cell.length_b   1.000
_cell.length_c   1.000
_cell.angle_alpha   90.00
_cell.angle_beta   90.00
_cell.angle_gamma   90.00
#
_symmetry.space_group_name_H-M   'P 1'
#
loop_
_entity.id
_entity.type
_entity.pdbx_description
1 polymer ?
#
loop_
_entity_poly.entity_id
_entity_poly.type
_entity_poly.pdbx_seq_one_letter_code
_entity_poly.pdbx_strand_id
1 'polypeptide(L)'
;MRDYGGFGDPNSAKTALLIESGQHWERRAAEVATDVMLRFLIALGTLTRDDAEGLAGPGFGAHPRQRIIQVTEAVTITGDKFEFVQDFRGLEVLSPKGTLIGRDNGREIRTPYDDCVLIMPSRRLAKGQTAVRLGHYVE
;
A
#
# COMPACT_ATOMS: atom_id res chain seq x y z
N MET A 1 -11.48 5.12 -8.54
CA MET A 1 -11.25 6.59 -8.54
C MET A 1 -9.92 6.96 -9.19
N ARG A 2 -8.81 6.24 -8.91
CA ARG A 2 -7.52 6.50 -9.59
C ARG A 2 -7.58 6.37 -11.11
N ASP A 3 -8.40 5.46 -11.64
CA ASP A 3 -8.53 5.28 -13.09
C ASP A 3 -9.71 6.07 -13.69
N TYR A 4 -10.34 6.96 -12.91
CA TYR A 4 -11.49 7.73 -13.36
C TYR A 4 -11.05 9.04 -14.04
N GLY A 5 -11.55 9.31 -15.24
CA GLY A 5 -11.24 10.53 -15.99
C GLY A 5 -9.72 10.69 -16.19
N GLY A 6 -9.22 11.89 -15.93
CA GLY A 6 -7.79 12.22 -16.14
C GLY A 6 -6.82 11.73 -15.06
N PHE A 7 -7.22 10.89 -14.09
CA PHE A 7 -6.30 10.44 -13.03
C PHE A 7 -5.43 9.24 -13.44
N GLY A 8 -5.79 8.51 -14.49
CA GLY A 8 -4.99 7.42 -15.06
C GLY A 8 -4.14 7.83 -16.27
N ASP A 9 -4.24 9.08 -16.72
CA ASP A 9 -3.50 9.60 -17.86
C ASP A 9 -2.10 10.10 -17.42
N PRO A 10 -1.01 9.50 -17.93
CA PRO A 10 0.35 9.93 -17.60
C PRO A 10 0.66 11.40 -17.97
N ASN A 11 -0.08 12.00 -18.90
CA ASN A 11 0.11 13.39 -19.34
C ASN A 11 -0.76 14.39 -18.57
N SER A 12 -1.66 13.91 -17.72
CA SER A 12 -2.53 14.75 -16.93
C SER A 12 -1.79 15.29 -15.71
N ALA A 13 -1.95 16.58 -15.43
CA ALA A 13 -1.43 17.20 -14.21
C ALA A 13 -2.21 16.80 -12.94
N LYS A 14 -3.27 16.00 -13.06
CA LYS A 14 -4.11 15.60 -11.92
C LYS A 14 -3.43 14.50 -11.11
N THR A 15 -3.45 14.63 -9.79
CA THR A 15 -2.94 13.61 -8.86
C THR A 15 -4.09 12.95 -8.11
N ALA A 16 -4.10 11.63 -8.06
CA ALA A 16 -4.98 10.85 -7.19
C ALA A 16 -4.14 10.05 -6.19
N LEU A 17 -4.59 10.00 -4.94
CA LEU A 17 -4.02 9.19 -3.89
C LEU A 17 -5.11 8.30 -3.29
N LEU A 18 -4.74 7.07 -2.94
CA LEU A 18 -5.57 6.17 -2.16
C LEU A 18 -4.91 6.03 -0.79
N ILE A 19 -5.72 6.09 0.25
CA ILE A 19 -5.27 5.96 1.64
C ILE A 19 -5.93 4.74 2.25
N GLU A 20 -5.10 3.82 2.71
CA GLU A 20 -5.53 2.67 3.49
C GLU A 20 -5.59 3.07 4.97
N SER A 21 -6.78 3.46 5.44
CA SER A 21 -6.96 3.94 6.81
C SER A 21 -6.95 2.82 7.87
N GLY A 22 -7.02 1.57 7.44
CA GLY A 22 -7.07 0.39 8.32
C GLY A 22 -8.23 -0.54 7.98
N GLN A 23 -8.52 -1.48 8.87
CA GLN A 23 -9.66 -2.39 8.68
C GLN A 23 -10.98 -1.66 8.93
N HIS A 24 -12.00 -1.95 8.13
CA HIS A 24 -13.27 -1.22 8.14
C HIS A 24 -14.05 -1.33 9.46
N TRP A 25 -13.77 -2.32 10.31
CA TRP A 25 -14.39 -2.48 11.63
C TRP A 25 -13.59 -1.81 12.77
N GLU A 26 -12.36 -1.35 12.51
CA GLU A 26 -11.49 -0.77 13.54
C GLU A 26 -11.85 0.70 13.76
N ARG A 27 -12.11 1.09 15.02
CA ARG A 27 -12.35 2.50 15.38
C ARG A 27 -11.21 3.41 14.90
N ARG A 28 -9.97 2.92 15.00
CA ARG A 28 -8.76 3.63 14.57
C ARG A 28 -8.79 4.00 13.08
N ALA A 29 -9.50 3.24 12.23
CA ALA A 29 -9.61 3.58 10.82
C ALA A 29 -10.36 4.89 10.59
N ALA A 30 -11.40 5.17 11.39
CA ALA A 30 -12.11 6.45 11.34
C ALA A 30 -11.21 7.61 11.77
N GLU A 31 -10.39 7.41 12.80
CA GLU A 31 -9.41 8.41 13.29
C GLU A 31 -8.38 8.74 12.21
N VAL A 32 -7.81 7.73 11.55
CA VAL A 32 -6.84 7.91 10.45
C VAL A 32 -7.49 8.58 9.24
N ALA A 33 -8.69 8.16 8.85
CA ALA A 33 -9.42 8.78 7.73
C ALA A 33 -9.71 10.27 8.00
N THR A 34 -10.07 10.61 9.24
CA THR A 34 -10.35 11.99 9.66
C THR A 34 -9.06 12.82 9.67
N ASP A 35 -7.97 12.30 10.23
CA ASP A 35 -6.64 12.94 10.22
C ASP A 35 -6.21 13.29 8.80
N VAL A 36 -6.27 12.31 7.90
CA VAL A 36 -5.87 12.48 6.49
C VAL A 36 -6.76 13.48 5.77
N MET A 37 -8.07 13.44 5.97
CA MET A 37 -9.00 14.36 5.32
C MET A 37 -8.75 15.80 5.78
N LEU A 38 -8.57 16.04 7.08
CA LEU A 38 -8.28 17.38 7.61
C LEU A 38 -6.95 17.91 7.07
N ARG A 39 -5.89 17.08 7.03
CA ARG A 39 -4.60 17.44 6.42
C ARG A 39 -4.74 17.77 4.93
N PHE A 40 -5.55 17.00 4.21
CA PHE A 40 -5.79 17.22 2.78
C PHE A 40 -6.51 18.55 2.54
N LEU A 41 -7.53 18.87 3.34
CA LEU A 41 -8.23 20.17 3.26
C LEU A 41 -7.31 21.34 3.61
N ILE A 42 -6.44 21.18 4.61
CA ILE A 42 -5.43 22.19 4.95
C ILE A 42 -4.44 22.37 3.79
N ALA A 43 -3.96 21.28 3.19
CA ALA A 43 -3.03 21.35 2.06
C ALA A 43 -3.64 22.02 0.81
N LEU A 44 -4.97 21.93 0.65
CA LEU A 44 -5.70 22.64 -0.40
C LEU A 44 -6.07 24.09 -0.03
N GLY A 45 -5.81 24.52 1.20
CA GLY A 45 -6.18 25.86 1.69
C GLY A 45 -7.67 26.04 1.97
N THR A 46 -8.46 24.95 2.03
CA THR A 46 -9.89 24.99 2.34
C THR A 46 -10.14 25.17 3.84
N LEU A 47 -9.21 24.69 4.68
CA LEU A 47 -9.22 24.87 6.14
C LEU A 47 -7.87 25.39 6.62
N THR A 48 -7.87 26.19 7.67
CA THR A 48 -6.68 26.51 8.45
C THR A 48 -6.41 25.44 9.51
N ARG A 49 -5.25 25.50 10.16
CA ARG A 49 -4.98 24.62 11.33
C ARG A 49 -5.93 24.92 12.47
N ASP A 50 -6.20 26.20 12.72
CA ASP A 50 -7.11 26.66 13.77
C ASP A 50 -8.54 26.16 13.54
N ASP A 51 -9.02 26.15 12.28
CA ASP A 51 -10.33 25.57 11.93
C ASP A 51 -10.41 24.07 12.29
N ALA A 52 -9.29 23.35 12.17
CA ALA A 52 -9.23 21.92 12.43
C ALA A 52 -9.12 21.57 13.94
N GLU A 53 -8.66 22.49 14.79
CA GLU A 53 -8.55 22.26 16.24
C GLU A 53 -9.92 21.98 16.88
N GLY A 54 -10.97 22.69 16.43
CA GLY A 54 -12.34 22.51 16.91
C GLY A 54 -13.02 21.21 16.45
N LEU A 55 -12.43 20.49 15.49
CA LEU A 55 -13.02 19.29 14.88
C LEU A 55 -12.53 17.97 15.51
N ALA A 56 -11.92 18.05 16.70
CA ALA A 56 -11.14 16.95 17.30
C ALA A 56 -10.09 16.42 16.31
N GLY A 57 -9.48 17.36 15.57
CA GLY A 57 -8.44 17.07 14.60
C GLY A 57 -7.22 16.41 15.25
N PRO A 58 -6.39 15.76 14.44
CA PRO A 58 -5.22 15.04 14.92
C PRO A 58 -4.21 15.97 15.61
N GLY A 59 -3.42 15.40 16.53
CA GLY A 59 -2.21 16.06 17.01
C GLY A 59 -1.23 16.29 15.86
N PHE A 60 -1.14 17.52 15.37
CA PHE A 60 -0.25 17.88 14.25
C PHE A 60 1.25 17.82 14.61
N GLY A 61 1.62 17.58 15.87
CA GLY A 61 3.00 17.62 16.36
C GLY A 61 3.83 16.34 16.14
N ALA A 62 3.21 15.21 15.81
CA ALA A 62 3.92 13.94 15.63
C ALA A 62 3.78 13.44 14.19
N HIS A 63 4.82 13.62 13.38
CA HIS A 63 4.92 12.99 12.06
C HIS A 63 6.12 12.04 12.06
N PRO A 64 5.90 10.72 12.15
CA PRO A 64 7.00 9.79 11.92
C PRO A 64 7.55 10.05 10.52
N ARG A 65 8.87 9.89 10.35
CA ARG A 65 9.50 10.02 9.03
C ARG A 65 8.76 9.10 8.04
N GLN A 66 8.24 9.69 6.96
CA GLN A 66 7.63 8.92 5.88
C GLN A 66 8.69 8.03 5.23
N ARG A 67 8.33 6.77 5.02
CA ARG A 67 9.14 5.81 4.25
C ARG A 67 8.41 5.54 2.95
N ILE A 68 9.13 5.56 1.84
CA ILE A 68 8.57 5.35 0.52
C ILE A 68 8.99 3.96 0.05
N ILE A 69 8.05 3.21 -0.50
CA ILE A 69 8.33 1.93 -1.14
C ILE A 69 8.00 2.10 -2.63
N GLN A 70 9.01 1.91 -3.47
CA GLN A 70 8.79 1.83 -4.91
C GLN A 70 8.34 0.41 -5.25
N VAL A 71 7.12 0.29 -5.78
CA VAL A 71 6.62 -0.98 -6.33
C VAL A 71 7.35 -1.26 -7.64
N THR A 72 7.94 -2.44 -7.77
CA THR A 72 8.72 -2.86 -8.94
C THR A 72 7.92 -3.79 -9.84
N GLU A 73 7.22 -4.77 -9.25
CA GLU A 73 6.44 -5.74 -10.01
C GLU A 73 5.26 -6.32 -9.20
N ALA A 74 4.34 -6.97 -9.91
CA ALA A 74 3.24 -7.72 -9.33
C ALA A 74 3.38 -9.20 -9.71
N VAL A 75 3.29 -10.08 -8.71
CA VAL A 75 3.22 -11.52 -8.94
C VAL A 75 1.77 -11.87 -9.26
N THR A 76 1.48 -12.11 -10.54
CA THR A 76 0.16 -12.59 -10.98
C THR A 76 0.11 -14.10 -10.97
N ILE A 77 -0.94 -14.66 -10.39
CA ILE A 77 -1.16 -16.11 -10.30
C ILE A 77 -1.49 -16.63 -11.70
N THR A 78 -0.70 -17.60 -12.18
CA THR A 78 -0.86 -18.19 -13.51
C THR A 78 -1.50 -19.57 -13.46
N GLY A 79 -1.29 -20.30 -12.36
CA GLY A 79 -1.82 -21.63 -12.14
C GLY A 79 -3.13 -21.66 -11.35
N ASP A 80 -3.64 -22.87 -11.15
CA ASP A 80 -4.84 -23.12 -10.35
C ASP A 80 -4.48 -23.38 -8.87
N LYS A 81 -3.20 -23.60 -8.58
CA LYS A 81 -2.68 -23.85 -7.23
C LYS A 81 -1.54 -22.88 -6.90
N PHE A 82 -1.86 -21.82 -6.17
CA PHE A 82 -0.87 -20.91 -5.58
C PHE A 82 -0.80 -21.09 -4.07
N GLU A 83 0.41 -21.16 -3.52
CA GLU A 83 0.65 -21.27 -2.08
C GLU A 83 1.83 -20.38 -1.67
N PHE A 84 1.64 -19.53 -0.66
CA PHE A 84 2.76 -18.86 0.01
C PHE A 84 3.48 -19.86 0.93
N VAL A 85 4.79 -19.70 1.09
CA VAL A 85 5.56 -20.55 2.01
C VAL A 85 5.41 -20.15 3.49
N GLN A 86 4.85 -18.97 3.75
CA GLN A 86 4.57 -18.43 5.08
C GLN A 86 3.26 -17.62 5.05
N ASP A 87 2.71 -17.31 6.23
CA ASP A 87 1.53 -16.46 6.39
C ASP A 87 1.93 -14.97 6.37
N PHE A 88 2.41 -14.50 5.22
CA PHE A 88 2.80 -13.11 5.01
C PHE A 88 1.62 -12.16 5.21
N ARG A 89 1.82 -11.15 6.04
CA ARG A 89 0.84 -10.11 6.40
C ARG A 89 1.04 -8.82 5.61
N GLY A 90 2.20 -8.62 5.02
CA GLY A 90 2.58 -7.44 4.26
C GLY A 90 3.60 -6.58 5.02
N LEU A 91 4.41 -5.87 4.24
CA LEU A 91 5.56 -5.05 4.63
C LEU A 91 6.74 -5.83 5.22
N GLU A 92 6.74 -7.16 5.17
CA GLU A 92 7.94 -7.95 5.44
C GLU A 92 9.04 -7.59 4.44
N VAL A 93 10.28 -7.54 4.94
CA VAL A 93 11.50 -7.32 4.15
C VAL A 93 12.23 -8.65 4.07
N LEU A 94 12.33 -9.22 2.88
CA LEU A 94 12.94 -10.51 2.64
C LEU A 94 14.32 -10.35 2.00
N SER A 95 15.31 -10.97 2.61
CA SER A 95 16.71 -10.98 2.18
C SER A 95 17.30 -12.38 2.46
N PRO A 96 18.17 -12.92 1.59
CA PRO A 96 18.72 -12.31 0.37
C PRO A 96 17.79 -12.43 -0.85
N LYS A 97 18.26 -11.90 -1.98
CA LYS A 97 17.78 -12.24 -3.32
C LYS A 97 17.67 -13.76 -3.47
N GLY A 98 16.61 -14.22 -4.11
CA GLY A 98 16.34 -15.64 -4.29
C GLY A 98 15.59 -16.29 -3.13
N THR A 99 15.22 -15.55 -2.08
CA THR A 99 14.39 -16.06 -0.97
C THR A 99 13.02 -16.52 -1.51
N LEU A 100 12.60 -17.72 -1.13
CA LEU A 100 11.35 -18.32 -1.59
C LEU A 100 10.14 -17.61 -0.95
N ILE A 101 9.22 -17.14 -1.78
CA ILE A 101 7.97 -16.45 -1.38
C ILE A 101 6.79 -17.42 -1.48
N GLY A 102 6.73 -18.21 -2.54
CA GLY A 102 5.60 -19.09 -2.80
C GLY A 102 5.83 -20.01 -3.99
N ARG A 103 4.81 -20.82 -4.29
CA ARG A 103 4.77 -21.71 -5.45
C ARG A 103 3.48 -21.50 -6.21
N ASP A 104 3.58 -21.40 -7.53
CA ASP A 104 2.47 -21.29 -8.47
C ASP A 104 2.50 -22.50 -9.42
N ASN A 105 1.61 -23.48 -9.22
CA ASN A 105 1.66 -24.80 -9.86
C ASN A 105 3.04 -25.47 -9.79
N GLY A 106 3.70 -25.36 -8.63
CA GLY A 106 5.04 -25.92 -8.40
C GLY A 106 6.19 -25.03 -8.86
N ARG A 107 5.95 -24.02 -9.72
CA ARG A 107 6.96 -23.02 -10.08
C ARG A 107 7.25 -22.13 -8.88
N GLU A 108 8.52 -22.01 -8.53
CA GLU A 108 8.93 -21.17 -7.41
C GLU A 108 8.87 -19.69 -7.75
N ILE A 109 8.33 -18.91 -6.83
CA ILE A 109 8.35 -17.46 -6.83
C ILE A 109 9.34 -17.01 -5.78
N ARG A 110 10.37 -16.27 -6.19
CA ARG A 110 11.50 -15.87 -5.33
C ARG A 110 11.72 -14.36 -5.38
N THR A 111 12.34 -13.80 -4.34
CA THR A 111 12.70 -12.38 -4.31
C THR A 111 13.68 -12.05 -5.46
N PRO A 112 13.42 -11.00 -6.26
CA PRO A 112 14.27 -10.63 -7.40
C PRO A 112 15.54 -9.88 -7.00
N TYR A 113 15.59 -9.31 -5.79
CA TYR A 113 16.69 -8.54 -5.22
C TYR A 113 16.73 -8.66 -3.69
N ASP A 114 17.80 -8.16 -3.06
CA ASP A 114 17.95 -8.09 -1.61
C ASP A 114 16.97 -7.07 -1.01
N ASP A 115 16.58 -7.28 0.25
CA ASP A 115 15.67 -6.38 0.99
C ASP A 115 14.33 -6.13 0.27
N CYS A 116 13.79 -7.18 -0.34
CA CYS A 116 12.53 -7.14 -1.07
C CYS A 116 11.34 -7.03 -0.13
N VAL A 117 10.55 -5.97 -0.29
CA VAL A 117 9.34 -5.71 0.49
C VAL A 117 8.15 -6.41 -0.16
N LEU A 118 7.39 -7.17 0.63
CA LEU A 118 6.12 -7.74 0.20
C LEU A 118 4.97 -6.76 0.47
N ILE A 119 4.14 -6.46 -0.53
CA ILE A 119 3.09 -5.45 -0.42
C ILE A 119 1.74 -6.10 -0.72
N MET A 120 0.83 -5.99 0.25
CA MET A 120 -0.54 -6.53 0.19
C MET A 120 -0.62 -7.99 -0.30
N PRO A 121 0.00 -8.97 0.40
CA PRO A 121 -0.22 -10.38 0.09
C PRO A 121 -1.72 -10.73 0.13
N SER A 122 -2.24 -11.31 -0.95
CA SER A 122 -3.64 -11.66 -1.07
C SER A 122 -3.97 -12.89 -0.22
N ARG A 123 -5.11 -12.85 0.47
CA ARG A 123 -5.69 -14.02 1.13
C ARG A 123 -6.60 -14.84 0.22
N ARG A 124 -6.97 -14.28 -0.95
CA ARG A 124 -7.80 -14.93 -1.97
C ARG A 124 -6.91 -15.18 -3.19
N LEU A 125 -6.47 -16.42 -3.32
CA LEU A 125 -5.50 -16.83 -4.32
C LEU A 125 -6.25 -17.49 -5.47
N ALA A 126 -6.43 -16.76 -6.56
CA ALA A 126 -7.11 -17.23 -7.77
C ALA A 126 -6.32 -16.84 -9.02
N LYS A 127 -6.35 -17.71 -10.03
CA LYS A 127 -5.73 -17.47 -11.33
C LYS A 127 -6.12 -16.13 -11.93
N GLY A 128 -5.13 -15.42 -12.47
CA GLY A 128 -5.29 -14.08 -13.04
C GLY A 128 -5.29 -12.94 -12.02
N GLN A 129 -5.36 -13.23 -10.72
CA GLN A 129 -5.25 -12.21 -9.67
C GLN A 129 -3.80 -12.00 -9.23
N THR A 130 -3.50 -10.81 -8.72
CA THR A 130 -2.22 -10.52 -8.07
C THR A 130 -2.15 -11.24 -6.72
N ALA A 131 -1.16 -12.12 -6.56
CA ALA A 131 -0.85 -12.74 -5.27
C ALA A 131 -0.20 -11.73 -4.31
N VAL A 132 0.81 -11.00 -4.78
CA VAL A 132 1.57 -10.03 -3.97
C VAL A 132 2.24 -9.02 -4.90
N ARG A 133 2.47 -7.80 -4.42
CA ARG A 133 3.34 -6.82 -5.09
C ARG A 133 4.70 -6.78 -4.42
N LEU A 134 5.75 -6.61 -5.20
CA LEU A 134 7.12 -6.52 -4.72
C LEU A 134 7.60 -5.07 -4.80
N GLY A 135 8.44 -4.67 -3.86
CA GLY A 135 9.04 -3.34 -3.86
C GLY A 135 10.32 -3.27 -3.04
N HIS A 136 10.90 -2.08 -2.94
CA HIS A 136 12.01 -1.79 -2.05
C HIS A 136 11.84 -0.38 -1.47
N TYR A 137 12.43 -0.15 -0.30
CA TYR A 137 12.46 1.20 0.27
C TYR A 137 13.34 2.11 -0.58
N VAL A 138 12.87 3.32 -0.83
CA VAL A 138 13.63 4.41 -1.44
C VAL A 138 13.79 5.54 -0.42
N GLU A 139 14.88 6.30 -0.53
CA GLU A 139 15.19 7.40 0.39
C GLU A 139 14.24 8.59 0.29
#